data_AF-A0A661WCN4-F1
#
_entry.id   AF-A0A661WCN4-F1
#
_cell.length_a   1.000
_cell.length_b   1.000
_cell.length_c   1.000
_cell.angle_alpha   90.00
_cell.angle_beta   90.00
_cell.angle_gamma   90.00
#
_symmetry.space_group_name_H-M   'P 1'
#
loop_
_entity.id
_entity.type
_entity.pdbx_description
1 polymer ?
#
loop_
_entity_poly.entity_id
_entity_poly.type
_entity_poly.pdbx_seq_one_letter_code
_entity_poly.pdbx_strand_id
1 'polypeptide(L)'
;MPQTEYFTELALQAVMKGELPPFDSVFVGLSATSTAAGEVSATEYHRQQVQFADYASGMVSTNDLWWAPASSWGTINDVLICDSAQGGNVMLYDAVTGFDAGIGTKIRILAGNITIT
;
A
#
# COMPACT_ATOMS: atom_id res chain seq x y z
N MET A 1 -4.10 -9.61 -14.22
CA MET A 1 -3.74 -8.67 -15.29
C MET A 1 -2.31 -8.23 -15.03
N PRO A 2 -1.41 -8.19 -16.03
CA PRO A 2 -0.07 -7.63 -15.88
C PRO A 2 -0.13 -6.13 -15.50
N GLN A 3 0.78 -5.67 -14.64
CA GLN A 3 0.83 -4.28 -14.14
C GLN A 3 0.82 -3.23 -15.28
N THR A 4 1.49 -3.52 -16.40
CA THR A 4 1.54 -2.63 -17.57
C THR A 4 0.20 -2.48 -18.28
N GLU A 5 -0.61 -3.54 -18.35
CA GLU A 5 -1.94 -3.48 -18.98
C GLU A 5 -2.93 -2.69 -18.10
N TYR A 6 -2.83 -2.84 -16.78
CA TYR A 6 -3.64 -2.08 -15.82
C TYR A 6 -3.42 -0.57 -15.92
N PHE A 7 -2.15 -0.13 -15.94
CA PHE A 7 -1.84 1.29 -16.09
C PHE A 7 -2.25 1.83 -17.47
N THR A 8 -2.18 1.02 -18.52
CA THR A 8 -2.63 1.41 -19.86
C THR A 8 -4.14 1.62 -19.89
N GLU A 9 -4.91 0.75 -19.23
CA GLU A 9 -6.37 0.88 -19.16
C GLU A 9 -6.81 2.07 -18.29
N LEU A 10 -6.12 2.32 -17.17
CA LEU A 10 -6.33 3.50 -16.34
C LEU A 10 -6.03 4.80 -17.10
N ALA A 11 -4.89 4.85 -17.80
CA ALA A 11 -4.53 6.01 -18.61
C ALA A 11 -5.54 6.22 -19.75
N LEU A 12 -6.00 5.15 -20.38
CA LEU A 12 -7.00 5.21 -21.44
C LEU A 12 -8.35 5.71 -20.92
N GLN A 13 -8.80 5.25 -19.73
CA GLN A 13 -10.02 5.76 -19.10
C GLN A 13 -9.90 7.23 -18.73
N ALA A 14 -8.75 7.65 -18.17
CA ALA A 14 -8.49 9.05 -17.84
C ALA A 14 -8.52 9.96 -19.09
N VAL A 15 -7.91 9.50 -20.19
CA VAL A 15 -7.88 10.25 -21.45
C VAL A 15 -9.25 10.28 -22.15
N MET A 16 -9.98 9.16 -22.15
CA MET A 16 -11.25 9.05 -22.88
C MET A 16 -12.45 9.64 -22.12
N LYS A 17 -12.45 9.54 -20.79
CA LYS A 17 -13.58 9.98 -19.95
C LYS A 17 -13.33 11.32 -19.26
N GLY A 18 -12.08 11.82 -19.29
CA GLY A 18 -11.70 13.05 -18.58
C GLY A 18 -11.77 12.92 -17.05
N GLU A 19 -12.00 11.71 -16.54
CA GLU A 19 -12.09 11.37 -15.14
C GLU A 19 -10.98 10.36 -14.86
N LEU A 20 -10.05 10.73 -13.97
CA LEU A 20 -9.26 9.70 -13.28
C LEU A 20 -10.26 8.89 -12.46
N PRO A 21 -10.29 7.55 -12.56
CA PRO A 21 -11.10 6.78 -11.64
C PRO A 21 -10.67 7.15 -10.21
N PRO A 22 -11.63 7.39 -9.32
CA PRO A 22 -11.29 7.85 -7.99
C PRO A 22 -10.44 6.77 -7.32
N PHE A 23 -9.30 7.15 -6.74
CA PHE A 23 -8.39 6.26 -6.03
C PHE A 23 -8.99 5.85 -4.66
N ASP A 24 -10.28 5.56 -4.61
CA ASP A 24 -11.07 5.42 -3.38
C ASP A 24 -10.66 4.19 -2.56
N SER A 25 -9.76 3.35 -3.07
CA SER A 25 -9.39 2.09 -2.45
C SER A 25 -7.94 1.74 -2.77
N VAL A 26 -7.02 2.62 -2.38
CA VAL A 26 -5.59 2.24 -2.31
C VAL A 26 -5.34 1.54 -0.97
N PHE A 27 -4.58 0.46 -1.02
CA PHE A 27 -4.22 -0.33 0.15
C PHE A 27 -2.73 -0.30 0.38
N VAL A 28 -2.32 -0.31 1.64
CA VAL A 28 -0.91 -0.31 2.05
C VAL A 28 -0.58 -1.68 2.62
N GLY A 29 0.46 -2.29 2.05
CA GLY A 29 1.03 -3.54 2.51
C GLY A 29 2.44 -3.37 3.09
N LEU A 30 2.93 -4.43 3.73
CA LEU A 30 4.29 -4.54 4.27
C LEU A 30 4.97 -5.74 3.62
N SER A 31 6.25 -5.58 3.28
CA SER A 31 7.07 -6.64 2.70
C SER A 31 8.19 -7.05 3.64
N ALA A 32 8.35 -8.36 3.83
CA ALA A 32 9.47 -8.94 4.58
C ALA A 32 10.68 -9.23 3.68
N THR A 33 10.52 -9.17 2.36
CA THR A 33 11.64 -9.24 1.41
C THR A 33 11.79 -7.88 0.72
N SER A 34 12.99 -7.57 0.23
CA SER A 34 13.31 -6.31 -0.46
C SER A 34 12.70 -6.22 -1.89
N THR A 35 11.52 -6.83 -2.11
CA THR A 35 10.84 -6.90 -3.40
C THR A 35 9.33 -6.95 -3.22
N ALA A 36 8.57 -6.44 -4.20
CA ALA A 36 7.10 -6.50 -4.24
C ALA A 36 6.51 -7.93 -4.17
N ALA A 37 7.33 -8.97 -4.38
CA ALA A 37 6.91 -10.37 -4.31
C ALA A 37 6.98 -11.00 -2.90
N GLY A 38 7.49 -10.29 -1.87
CA GLY A 38 7.61 -10.82 -0.51
C GLY A 38 6.73 -10.13 0.52
N GLU A 39 5.52 -9.77 0.12
CA GLU A 39 4.49 -9.33 1.05
C GLU A 39 4.34 -10.33 2.21
N VAL A 40 4.10 -9.81 3.41
CA VAL A 40 3.90 -10.62 4.62
C VAL A 40 2.79 -11.65 4.40
N SER A 41 3.11 -12.93 4.60
CA SER A 41 2.22 -14.07 4.39
C SER A 41 1.73 -14.67 5.71
N ALA A 42 1.17 -13.83 6.58
CA ALA A 42 0.60 -14.23 7.87
C ALA A 42 -0.93 -14.14 7.87
N THR A 43 -1.61 -14.99 8.65
CA THR A 43 -3.08 -15.08 8.66
C THR A 43 -3.75 -13.82 9.21
N GLU A 44 -3.15 -13.21 10.22
CA GLU A 44 -3.62 -11.98 10.86
C GLU A 44 -3.11 -10.69 10.18
N TYR A 45 -2.29 -10.83 9.15
CA TYR A 45 -1.85 -9.70 8.33
C TYR A 45 -2.90 -9.39 7.25
N HIS A 46 -3.33 -8.13 7.23
CA HIS A 46 -4.20 -7.59 6.19
C HIS A 46 -3.66 -6.23 5.74
N ARG A 47 -3.71 -5.96 4.43
CA ARG A 47 -3.40 -4.64 3.89
C ARG A 47 -4.37 -3.60 4.48
N GLN A 48 -3.87 -2.40 4.73
CA GLN A 48 -4.66 -1.32 5.34
C GLN A 48 -5.13 -0.35 4.27
N GLN A 49 -6.42 -0.02 4.25
CA GLN A 49 -6.93 1.00 3.32
C GLN A 49 -6.43 2.37 3.73
N VAL A 50 -5.75 3.06 2.81
CA VAL A 50 -5.34 4.45 2.99
C VAL A 50 -6.40 5.37 2.39
N GLN A 51 -6.70 6.43 3.12
CA GLN A 51 -7.57 7.51 2.69
C GLN A 51 -6.70 8.72 2.39
N PHE A 52 -7.00 9.41 1.29
CA PHE A 52 -6.36 10.67 0.91
C PHE A 52 -7.39 11.79 0.97
N ALA A 53 -6.94 13.02 1.24
CA ALA A 53 -7.77 14.20 1.08
C ALA A 53 -8.02 14.48 -0.41
N ASP A 54 -8.98 15.36 -0.69
CA ASP A 54 -9.23 15.87 -2.04
C ASP A 54 -7.93 16.37 -2.70
N TYR A 55 -7.78 16.06 -3.98
CA TYR A 55 -6.55 16.30 -4.72
C TYR A 55 -6.18 17.79 -4.77
N ALA A 56 -5.04 18.14 -4.15
CA ALA A 56 -4.40 19.45 -4.30
C ALA A 56 -2.86 19.31 -4.21
N SER A 57 -2.19 19.12 -5.35
CA SER A 57 -0.72 19.10 -5.48
C SER A 57 0.01 18.10 -4.55
N GLY A 58 -0.25 16.82 -4.77
CA GLY A 58 0.25 15.72 -3.95
C GLY A 58 -0.83 15.27 -2.95
N MET A 59 -0.99 13.95 -2.81
CA MET A 59 -1.97 13.38 -1.89
C MET A 59 -1.27 12.97 -0.60
N VAL A 60 -1.76 13.48 0.53
CA VAL A 60 -1.28 13.11 1.87
C VAL A 60 -2.36 12.26 2.56
N SER A 61 -1.93 11.15 3.15
CA SER A 61 -2.81 10.25 3.91
C SER A 61 -3.53 10.96 5.06
N THR A 62 -4.81 10.66 5.26
CA THR A 62 -5.67 11.30 6.28
C THR A 62 -6.03 10.39 7.44
N ASN A 63 -5.80 9.08 7.33
CA ASN A 63 -6.07 8.10 8.36
C ASN A 63 -4.79 7.39 8.83
N ASP A 64 -4.80 6.99 10.10
CA ASP A 64 -3.78 6.09 10.64
C ASP A 64 -4.02 4.67 10.12
N LEU A 65 -2.94 3.98 9.77
CA LEU A 65 -2.94 2.59 9.36
C LEU A 65 -2.44 1.73 10.51
N TRP A 66 -3.23 0.74 10.89
CA TRP A 66 -2.94 -0.13 12.04
C TRP A 66 -2.97 -1.58 11.61
N TRP A 67 -1.89 -2.30 11.89
CA TRP A 67 -1.87 -3.74 11.74
C TRP A 67 -2.15 -4.43 13.07
N ALA A 68 -2.69 -5.64 12.99
CA ALA A 68 -2.74 -6.53 14.14
C ALA A 68 -1.32 -6.76 14.70
N PRO A 69 -1.18 -7.10 15.99
CA PRO A 69 0.13 -7.47 16.53
C PRO A 69 0.74 -8.61 15.72
N ALA A 70 2.00 -8.45 15.32
CA ALA A 70 2.65 -9.43 14.46
C ALA A 70 2.77 -10.80 15.15
N SER A 71 2.58 -11.90 14.41
CA SER A 71 2.84 -13.26 14.89
C SER A 71 4.25 -13.78 14.55
N SER A 72 5.21 -12.85 14.37
CA SER A 72 6.53 -13.05 13.74
C SER A 72 6.49 -12.94 12.22
N TRP A 73 6.45 -11.71 11.72
CA TRP A 73 6.45 -11.41 10.28
C TRP A 73 7.86 -11.26 9.68
N GLY A 74 8.89 -11.37 10.51
CA GLY A 74 10.28 -11.19 10.12
C GLY A 74 10.66 -9.71 9.98
N THR A 75 11.76 -9.44 9.27
CA THR A 75 12.23 -8.07 9.06
C THR A 75 11.44 -7.39 7.95
N ILE A 76 10.66 -6.37 8.30
CA ILE A 76 9.94 -5.56 7.32
C ILE A 76 10.94 -4.60 6.68
N ASN A 77 11.05 -4.64 5.35
CA ASN A 77 12.01 -3.84 4.58
C ASN A 77 11.34 -2.84 3.63
N ASP A 78 10.12 -3.14 3.13
CA ASP A 78 9.42 -2.26 2.19
C ASP A 78 7.97 -2.03 2.62
N VAL A 79 7.44 -0.87 2.21
CA VAL A 79 6.02 -0.54 2.22
C VAL A 79 5.50 -0.64 0.80
N LEU A 80 4.36 -1.31 0.64
CA LEU A 80 3.73 -1.59 -0.65
C LEU A 80 2.46 -0.75 -0.78
N ILE A 81 2.18 -0.27 -1.99
CA ILE A 81 0.92 0.35 -2.37
C ILE A 81 0.22 -0.57 -3.36
N CYS A 82 -1.00 -1.00 -3.04
CA CYS A 82 -1.74 -2.03 -3.75
C CYS A 82 -3.14 -1.56 -4.15
N ASP A 83 -3.69 -2.16 -5.22
CA ASP A 83 -5.03 -1.84 -5.76
C ASP A 83 -6.19 -2.59 -5.09
N SER A 84 -5.89 -3.53 -4.18
CA SER A 84 -6.88 -4.37 -3.51
C SER A 84 -6.42 -4.77 -2.11
N ALA A 85 -7.38 -5.06 -1.23
CA ALA A 85 -7.13 -5.57 0.12
C ALA A 85 -6.43 -6.94 0.13
N GLN A 86 -6.65 -7.78 -0.89
CA GLN A 86 -6.05 -9.12 -1.01
C GLN A 86 -5.85 -9.49 -2.48
N GLY A 87 -4.73 -10.16 -2.80
CA GLY A 87 -4.46 -10.78 -4.12
C GLY A 87 -4.29 -9.82 -5.30
N GLY A 88 -4.49 -8.51 -5.10
CA GLY A 88 -4.33 -7.48 -6.14
C GLY A 88 -2.86 -7.12 -6.41
N ASN A 89 -2.67 -6.22 -7.38
CA ASN A 89 -1.36 -5.82 -7.86
C ASN A 89 -0.70 -4.83 -6.91
N VAL A 90 0.63 -4.95 -6.78
CA VAL A 90 1.46 -3.90 -6.19
C VAL A 90 1.68 -2.82 -7.27
N MET A 91 1.18 -1.62 -7.01
CA MET A 91 1.29 -0.47 -7.89
C MET A 91 2.62 0.25 -7.69
N LEU A 92 3.02 0.47 -6.42
CA LEU A 92 4.25 1.14 -6.02
C LEU A 92 4.81 0.44 -4.78
N TYR A 93 6.11 0.56 -4.56
CA TYR A 93 6.75 0.16 -3.30
C TYR A 93 7.90 1.10 -3.01
N ASP A 94 8.20 1.28 -1.72
CA ASP A 94 9.36 2.03 -1.28
C ASP A 94 10.01 1.35 -0.08
N ALA A 95 11.32 1.47 0.02
CA ALA A 95 12.10 0.86 1.09
C ALA A 95 12.01 1.69 2.37
N VAL A 96 11.90 1.01 3.50
CA VAL A 96 11.98 1.61 4.83
C VAL A 96 13.24 1.17 5.55
N THR A 97 13.58 1.86 6.64
CA THR A 97 14.62 1.36 7.54
C THR A 97 14.12 0.06 8.15
N GLY A 98 14.80 -1.05 7.81
CA GLY A 98 14.36 -2.38 8.18
C GLY A 98 14.17 -2.53 9.70
N PHE A 99 13.04 -3.12 10.10
CA PHE A 99 12.74 -3.38 11.51
C PHE A 99 12.17 -4.79 11.69
N ASP A 100 12.50 -5.42 12.81
CA ASP A 100 12.01 -6.75 13.14
C ASP A 100 10.56 -6.71 13.65
N ALA A 101 9.65 -7.34 12.93
CA ALA A 101 8.26 -7.54 13.32
C ALA A 101 8.09 -8.87 14.05
N GLY A 102 8.77 -9.01 15.19
CA GLY A 102 8.64 -10.14 16.11
C GLY A 102 7.24 -10.25 16.75
N ILE A 103 7.03 -11.30 17.55
CA ILE A 103 5.73 -11.58 18.17
C ILE A 103 5.28 -10.41 19.07
N GLY A 104 4.06 -9.93 18.84
CA GLY A 104 3.44 -8.86 19.63
C GLY A 104 3.84 -7.44 19.22
N THR A 105 4.73 -7.29 18.22
CA THR A 105 5.09 -5.98 17.67
C THR A 105 3.87 -5.33 17.05
N LYS A 106 3.58 -4.09 17.48
CA LYS A 106 2.50 -3.27 16.92
C LYS A 106 3.08 -2.33 15.87
N ILE A 107 2.57 -2.43 14.66
CA ILE A 107 2.99 -1.60 13.54
C ILE A 107 1.90 -0.59 13.25
N ARG A 108 2.29 0.66 13.03
CA ARG A 108 1.40 1.73 12.59
C ARG A 108 2.10 2.67 11.65
N ILE A 109 1.34 3.22 10.71
CA ILE A 109 1.73 4.40 9.93
C ILE A 109 0.72 5.48 10.28
N LEU A 110 1.21 6.63 10.73
CA LEU A 110 0.33 7.74 11.10
C LEU A 110 -0.20 8.45 9.86
N ALA A 111 -1.40 9.02 9.99
CA ALA A 111 -1.90 9.99 9.03
C ALA A 111 -0.85 11.08 8.78
N GLY A 112 -0.67 11.48 7.53
CA GLY A 112 0.34 12.44 7.14
C GLY A 112 1.67 11.83 6.67
N ASN A 113 1.94 10.55 6.96
CA ASN A 113 3.25 9.93 6.69
C ASN A 113 3.33 9.19 5.36
N ILE A 114 2.21 9.07 4.65
CA ILE A 114 2.18 8.60 3.26
C ILE A 114 1.85 9.79 2.37
N THR A 115 2.73 10.04 1.41
CA THR A 115 2.56 11.07 0.37
C THR A 115 2.75 10.42 -0.99
N ILE A 116 1.81 10.65 -1.90
CA ILE A 116 1.92 10.25 -3.31
C ILE A 116 2.03 11.54 -4.14
N THR A 117 3.13 11.68 -4.89
CA THR A 117 3.44 12.84 -5.75
C THR A 117 3.53 12.45 -7.20
#